data_AF-A0A7R9DA55-F1
#
_entry.id   AF-A0A7R9DA55-F1
#
_cell.length_a   1.000
_cell.length_b   1.000
_cell.length_c   1.000
_cell.angle_alpha   90.00
_cell.angle_beta   90.00
_cell.angle_gamma   90.00
#
_symmetry.space_group_name_H-M   'P 1'
#
loop_
_entity.id
_entity.type
_entity.pdbx_description
1 polymer ?
#
loop_
_entity_poly.entity_id
_entity_poly.type
_entity_poly.pdbx_seq_one_letter_code
_entity_poly.pdbx_strand_id
1 'polypeptide(L)'
;MTFLQHYRAVLVIPDIYNRQYLKELTTLLLCKIGFGGCFLLQDHVAATFGAGLGYACVIDVGDQKTSVSCVEDGISHRNTRVRMEYGGGDITQAFYWLLQKCAFPYKSCSPDNKLDAMLLRKLKENFCHVNL
;
A
#
# COMPACT_ATOMS: atom_id res chain seq x y z
N MET A 1 -24.83 23.15 -3.45
CA MET A 1 -23.57 23.76 -2.95
C MET A 1 -22.75 22.67 -2.30
N THR A 2 -21.60 22.32 -2.86
CA THR A 2 -20.71 21.27 -2.33
C THR A 2 -19.97 21.82 -1.11
N PHE A 3 -20.31 21.33 0.09
CA PHE A 3 -19.72 21.72 1.38
C PHE A 3 -18.18 21.63 1.44
N LEU A 4 -17.57 20.86 0.53
CA LEU A 4 -16.14 20.59 0.50
C LEU A 4 -15.26 21.75 -0.01
N GLN A 5 -15.85 22.83 -0.53
CA GLN A 5 -15.09 24.00 -1.01
C GLN A 5 -14.23 24.67 0.09
N HIS A 6 -14.66 24.54 1.35
CA HIS A 6 -13.93 25.04 2.53
C HIS A 6 -12.87 24.06 3.05
N TYR A 7 -12.79 22.86 2.47
CA TYR A 7 -11.83 21.83 2.83
C TYR A 7 -10.71 21.73 1.79
N ARG A 8 -9.60 21.10 2.19
CA ARG A 8 -8.46 20.76 1.35
C ARG A 8 -8.18 19.26 1.47
N ALA A 9 -7.85 18.62 0.36
CA ALA A 9 -7.50 17.20 0.34
C ALA A 9 -5.98 17.03 0.30
N VAL A 10 -5.42 16.16 1.14
CA VAL A 10 -4.05 15.66 1.00
C VAL A 10 -4.15 14.27 0.39
N LEU A 11 -3.72 14.13 -0.86
CA LEU A 11 -3.71 12.86 -1.57
C LEU A 11 -2.34 12.21 -1.43
N VAL A 12 -2.27 11.12 -0.67
CA VAL A 12 -1.06 10.29 -0.60
C VAL A 12 -0.91 9.52 -1.91
N ILE A 13 0.26 9.63 -2.53
CA ILE A 13 0.58 9.03 -3.82
C ILE A 13 1.76 8.07 -3.71
N PRO A 14 1.84 7.02 -4.52
CA PRO A 14 3.01 6.14 -4.53
C PRO A 14 4.28 6.88 -4.91
N ASP A 15 5.41 6.49 -4.35
CA ASP A 15 6.70 7.08 -4.67
C ASP A 15 7.10 6.89 -6.16
N ILE A 16 6.66 5.80 -6.79
CA ILE A 16 6.70 5.60 -8.24
C ILE A 16 5.28 5.69 -8.78
N TYR A 17 4.98 6.75 -9.54
CA TYR A 17 3.62 7.10 -9.96
C TYR A 17 3.49 7.31 -11.48
N ASN A 18 2.27 7.08 -11.99
CA ASN A 18 1.88 7.45 -13.34
C ASN A 18 1.21 8.84 -13.32
N ARG A 19 1.77 9.79 -14.07
CA ARG A 19 1.29 11.19 -14.13
C ARG A 19 -0.15 11.30 -14.61
N GLN A 20 -0.60 10.40 -15.50
CA GLN A 20 -1.98 10.42 -16.00
C GLN A 20 -2.98 10.12 -14.87
N TYR A 21 -2.71 9.11 -14.05
CA TYR A 21 -3.56 8.78 -12.90
C TYR A 21 -3.59 9.91 -11.87
N LEU A 22 -2.45 10.57 -11.61
CA LEU A 22 -2.42 11.72 -10.69
C LEU A 22 -3.29 12.87 -11.20
N LYS A 23 -3.25 13.16 -12.51
CA LYS A 23 -4.08 14.19 -13.13
C LYS A 23 -5.57 13.86 -12.98
N GLU A 24 -5.96 12.62 -13.25
CA GLU A 24 -7.36 12.18 -13.15
C GLU A 24 -7.87 12.23 -11.70
N LEU A 25 -7.08 11.75 -10.73
CA LEU A 25 -7.43 11.81 -9.32
C LEU A 25 -7.53 13.26 -8.81
N THR A 26 -6.61 14.12 -9.20
CA THR A 26 -6.66 15.55 -8.82
C THR A 26 -7.89 16.23 -9.44
N THR A 27 -8.22 15.91 -10.69
CA THR A 27 -9.43 16.41 -11.37
C THR A 27 -10.69 15.92 -10.67
N LEU A 28 -10.74 14.66 -10.25
CA LEU A 28 -11.84 14.11 -9.48
C LEU A 28 -12.03 14.89 -8.17
N LEU A 29 -10.95 15.09 -7.39
CA LEU A 29 -11.01 15.77 -6.10
C LEU A 29 -11.45 17.23 -6.23
N LEU A 30 -10.88 17.98 -7.18
CA LEU A 30 -11.15 19.41 -7.33
C LEU A 30 -12.44 19.70 -8.09
N CYS A 31 -12.67 19.03 -9.23
CA CYS A 31 -13.72 19.41 -10.16
C CYS A 31 -15.01 18.60 -10.01
N LYS A 32 -14.93 17.35 -9.52
CA LYS A 32 -16.11 16.47 -9.40
C LYS A 32 -16.62 16.38 -7.96
N ILE A 33 -15.70 16.22 -7.01
CA ILE A 33 -16.03 16.15 -5.57
C ILE A 33 -16.17 17.57 -4.98
N GLY A 34 -15.34 18.52 -5.43
CA GLY A 34 -15.46 19.93 -5.08
C GLY A 34 -14.64 20.36 -3.86
N PHE A 35 -13.49 19.73 -3.60
CA PHE A 35 -12.51 20.28 -2.66
C PHE A 35 -11.95 21.59 -3.19
N GLY A 36 -11.78 22.59 -2.34
CA GLY A 36 -11.22 23.88 -2.78
C GLY A 36 -9.69 23.86 -3.00
N GLY A 37 -9.03 22.72 -2.78
CA GLY A 37 -7.61 22.52 -3.07
C GLY A 37 -7.14 21.11 -2.75
N CYS A 38 -6.02 20.71 -3.36
CA CYS A 38 -5.44 19.38 -3.24
C CYS A 38 -3.91 19.49 -3.15
N PHE A 39 -3.30 18.75 -2.23
CA PHE A 39 -1.86 18.60 -2.09
C PHE A 39 -1.47 17.14 -2.29
N LEU A 40 -0.47 16.87 -3.13
CA LEU A 40 0.03 15.53 -3.39
C LEU A 40 1.23 15.26 -2.47
N LEU A 41 1.19 14.18 -1.71
CA LEU A 41 2.25 13.79 -0.78
C LEU A 41 2.72 12.38 -1.13
N GLN A 42 4.02 12.18 -1.39
CA GLN A 42 4.55 10.84 -1.64
C GLN A 42 4.46 9.99 -0.37
N ASP A 43 4.06 8.73 -0.50
CA ASP A 43 3.85 7.78 0.61
C ASP A 43 5.10 7.59 1.48
N HIS A 44 6.28 7.49 0.88
CA HIS A 44 7.54 7.33 1.63
C HIS A 44 7.91 8.59 2.41
N VAL A 45 7.65 9.78 1.84
CA VAL A 45 7.82 11.07 2.54
C VAL A 45 6.78 11.23 3.66
N ALA A 46 5.54 10.79 3.42
CA ALA A 46 4.51 10.76 4.46
C ALA A 46 4.93 9.85 5.63
N ALA A 47 5.55 8.71 5.34
CA ALA A 47 6.04 7.78 6.35
C ALA A 47 7.15 8.41 7.22
N THR A 48 8.10 9.14 6.63
CA THR A 48 9.14 9.82 7.42
C THR A 48 8.56 10.94 8.30
N PHE A 49 7.58 11.70 7.79
CA PHE A 49 6.86 12.67 8.61
C PHE A 49 6.09 12.02 9.75
N GLY A 50 5.39 10.91 9.49
CA GLY A 50 4.66 10.15 10.52
C GLY A 50 5.59 9.54 11.57
N ALA A 51 6.81 9.18 11.20
CA ALA A 51 7.84 8.65 12.11
C ALA A 51 8.68 9.73 12.80
N GLY A 52 8.58 11.01 12.40
CA GLY A 52 9.40 12.09 12.93
C GLY A 52 10.89 12.01 12.54
N LEU A 53 11.20 11.42 11.39
CA LEU A 53 12.56 11.24 10.90
C LEU A 53 12.86 12.24 9.77
N GLY A 54 13.99 12.96 9.88
CA GLY A 54 14.48 13.85 8.81
C GLY A 54 15.05 13.11 7.60
N TYR A 55 15.52 11.88 7.82
CA TYR A 55 16.02 10.98 6.78
C TYR A 55 15.75 9.52 7.17
N ALA A 56 15.47 8.66 6.18
CA ALA A 56 15.32 7.22 6.37
C ALA A 56 15.35 6.46 5.03
N CYS A 57 15.73 5.18 5.08
CA CYS A 57 15.35 4.23 4.03
C CYS A 57 13.98 3.64 4.39
N VAL A 58 12.95 3.98 3.63
CA VAL A 58 11.57 3.55 3.87
C VAL A 58 11.31 2.30 3.05
N ILE A 59 10.81 1.26 3.73
CA ILE A 59 10.38 0.00 3.12
C ILE A 59 8.89 -0.16 3.40
N ASP A 60 8.06 0.07 2.39
CA ASP A 60 6.61 -0.14 2.43
C ASP A 60 6.28 -1.53 1.88
N VAL A 61 5.96 -2.47 2.77
CA VAL A 61 5.53 -3.84 2.44
C VAL A 61 4.01 -3.89 2.43
N GLY A 62 3.41 -3.76 1.25
CA GLY A 62 1.98 -3.86 1.05
C GLY A 62 1.51 -5.28 0.77
N ASP A 63 0.23 -5.42 0.39
CA ASP A 63 -0.34 -6.72 0.02
C ASP A 63 0.17 -7.21 -1.35
N GLN A 64 0.19 -6.34 -2.36
CA GLN A 64 0.53 -6.70 -3.75
C GLN A 64 1.87 -6.13 -4.23
N LYS A 65 2.48 -5.23 -3.46
CA LYS A 65 3.73 -4.56 -3.81
C LYS A 65 4.57 -4.35 -2.58
N THR A 66 5.88 -4.35 -2.79
CA THR A 66 6.84 -3.83 -1.83
C THR A 66 7.61 -2.70 -2.51
N SER A 67 7.78 -1.58 -1.82
CA SER A 67 8.52 -0.43 -2.35
C SER A 67 9.57 0.03 -1.37
N VAL A 68 10.71 0.48 -1.91
CA VAL A 68 11.86 0.98 -1.15
C VAL A 68 12.28 2.32 -1.72
N SER A 69 12.57 3.30 -0.86
CA SER A 69 13.29 4.52 -1.26
C SER A 69 14.02 5.15 -0.08
N CYS A 70 15.09 5.89 -0.37
CA CYS A 70 15.72 6.76 0.61
C CYS A 70 15.07 8.15 0.54
N VAL A 71 14.61 8.62 1.70
CA VAL A 71 14.05 9.94 1.91
C VAL A 71 15.05 10.75 2.74
N GLU A 72 15.31 11.98 2.32
CA GLU A 72 16.11 12.98 3.03
C GLU A 72 15.47 14.34 2.86
N ASP A 73 15.31 15.10 3.96
CA ASP A 73 14.74 16.46 3.97
C ASP A 73 13.39 16.59 3.23
N GLY A 74 12.54 15.57 3.37
CA GLY A 74 11.22 15.52 2.73
C GLY A 74 11.22 15.18 1.25
N ILE A 75 12.34 14.67 0.72
CA ILE A 75 12.51 14.31 -0.69
C ILE A 75 12.85 12.82 -0.79
N SER A 76 12.03 12.05 -1.52
CA SER A 76 12.45 10.71 -1.94
C SER A 76 13.40 10.78 -3.14
N HIS A 77 14.59 10.22 -3.01
CA HIS A 77 15.59 10.23 -4.08
C HIS A 77 15.27 9.20 -5.17
N ARG A 78 15.01 9.68 -6.39
CA ARG A 78 14.62 8.85 -7.55
C ARG A 78 15.54 7.65 -7.81
N ASN A 79 16.85 7.84 -7.69
CA ASN A 79 17.84 6.81 -7.98
C ASN A 79 17.86 5.66 -6.95
N THR A 80 17.17 5.84 -5.81
CA THR A 80 17.06 4.84 -4.74
C THR A 80 15.73 4.09 -4.77
N ARG A 81 14.81 4.48 -5.66
CA ARG A 81 13.46 3.93 -5.71
C ARG A 81 13.48 2.54 -6.33
N VAL A 82 13.06 1.56 -5.56
CA VAL A 82 12.88 0.17 -6.02
C VAL A 82 11.44 -0.24 -5.77
N ARG A 83 10.85 -0.94 -6.73
CA ARG A 83 9.52 -1.53 -6.61
C ARG A 83 9.56 -2.99 -7.02
N MET A 84 8.98 -3.81 -6.17
CA MET A 84 8.88 -5.25 -6.35
C MET A 84 7.41 -5.64 -6.37
N GLU A 85 7.03 -6.52 -7.29
CA GLU A 85 5.66 -6.96 -7.52
C GLU A 85 5.30 -8.16 -6.64
N TYR A 86 5.65 -8.08 -5.36
CA TYR A 86 5.26 -9.05 -4.34
C TYR A 86 5.06 -8.39 -2.98
N GLY A 87 4.26 -9.02 -2.13
CA GLY A 87 3.95 -8.55 -0.78
C GLY A 87 3.20 -9.59 0.05
N GLY A 88 2.32 -9.11 0.94
CA GLY A 88 1.54 -9.94 1.86
C GLY A 88 0.58 -10.94 1.19
N GLY A 89 0.16 -10.69 -0.05
CA GLY A 89 -0.69 -11.56 -0.86
C GLY A 89 0.07 -12.80 -1.32
N ASP A 90 1.30 -12.64 -1.80
CA ASP A 90 2.19 -13.73 -2.19
C ASP A 90 2.54 -14.62 -0.99
N ILE A 91 2.77 -13.99 0.17
CA ILE A 91 2.96 -14.73 1.44
C ILE A 91 1.69 -15.53 1.77
N THR A 92 0.51 -14.96 1.57
CA THR A 92 -0.77 -15.67 1.79
C THR A 92 -0.90 -16.88 0.86
N GLN A 93 -0.53 -16.73 -0.42
CA GLN A 93 -0.57 -17.80 -1.41
C GLN A 93 0.42 -18.92 -1.07
N ALA A 94 1.67 -18.56 -0.74
CA ALA A 94 2.69 -19.51 -0.32
C ALA A 94 2.27 -20.26 0.95
N PHE A 95 1.71 -19.56 1.94
CA PHE A 95 1.22 -20.17 3.16
C PHE A 95 0.05 -21.12 2.91
N TYR A 96 -0.92 -20.75 2.07
CA TYR A 96 -2.01 -21.65 1.67
C TYR A 96 -1.47 -22.91 0.98
N TRP A 97 -0.51 -22.78 0.06
CA TRP A 97 0.13 -23.93 -0.56
C TRP A 97 0.78 -24.87 0.46
N LEU A 98 1.48 -24.33 1.46
CA LEU A 98 2.06 -25.11 2.56
C LEU A 98 0.97 -25.82 3.40
N LEU A 99 -0.11 -25.11 3.73
CA LEU A 99 -1.24 -25.70 4.46
C LEU A 99 -1.82 -26.91 3.69
N GLN A 100 -2.00 -26.79 2.37
CA GLN A 100 -2.49 -27.90 1.55
C GLN A 100 -1.57 -29.13 1.62
N LYS A 101 -0.24 -28.94 1.66
CA LYS A 101 0.74 -30.02 1.85
C LYS A 101 0.67 -30.65 3.23
N CYS A 102 0.29 -29.88 4.24
CA CYS A 102 0.08 -30.34 5.62
C CYS A 102 -1.37 -30.79 5.90
N ALA A 103 -2.08 -31.26 4.86
CA ALA A 103 -3.43 -31.79 4.95
C ALA A 103 -4.49 -30.82 5.49
N PHE A 104 -4.40 -29.52 5.16
CA PHE A 104 -5.37 -28.48 5.54
C PHE A 104 -6.83 -28.98 5.51
N PRO A 105 -7.58 -28.91 6.62
CA PRO A 105 -8.86 -29.60 6.73
C PRO A 105 -9.94 -29.01 5.82
N TYR A 106 -9.86 -27.73 5.47
CA TYR A 106 -10.84 -27.10 4.59
C TYR A 106 -10.53 -27.35 3.10
N LYS A 107 -10.96 -28.51 2.60
CA LYS A 107 -10.59 -29.02 1.25
C LYS A 107 -11.14 -28.24 0.07
N SER A 108 -12.28 -27.58 0.25
CA SER A 108 -12.91 -26.76 -0.79
C SER A 108 -12.50 -25.29 -0.75
N CYS A 109 -11.53 -24.93 0.11
CA CYS A 109 -11.03 -23.56 0.22
C CYS A 109 -10.44 -23.13 -1.11
N SER A 110 -10.90 -22.00 -1.67
CA SER A 110 -10.40 -21.44 -2.92
C SER A 110 -10.07 -19.95 -2.75
N PRO A 111 -8.85 -19.49 -3.09
CA PRO A 111 -8.49 -18.07 -3.06
C PRO A 111 -9.37 -17.18 -3.96
N ASP A 112 -10.03 -17.74 -4.98
CA ASP A 112 -10.95 -17.00 -5.85
C ASP A 112 -12.26 -16.62 -5.13
N ASN A 113 -12.61 -17.33 -4.06
CA ASN A 113 -13.71 -16.98 -3.18
C ASN A 113 -13.26 -15.90 -2.19
N LYS A 114 -14.02 -14.80 -2.11
CA LYS A 114 -13.67 -13.65 -1.24
C LYS A 114 -13.59 -14.01 0.25
N LEU A 115 -14.50 -14.86 0.74
CA LEU A 115 -14.52 -15.26 2.15
C LEU A 115 -13.31 -16.15 2.48
N ASP A 116 -12.96 -17.04 1.56
CA ASP A 116 -11.79 -17.90 1.68
C ASP A 116 -10.51 -17.08 1.59
N ALA A 117 -10.39 -16.12 0.67
CA ALA A 117 -9.25 -15.21 0.60
C ALA A 117 -9.06 -14.43 1.91
N MET A 118 -10.15 -13.94 2.52
CA MET A 118 -10.12 -13.29 3.82
C MET A 118 -9.68 -14.25 4.94
N LEU A 119 -10.17 -15.50 4.93
CA LEU A 119 -9.75 -16.54 5.87
C LEU A 119 -8.25 -16.82 5.73
N LEU A 120 -7.76 -17.05 4.52
CA LEU A 120 -6.35 -17.34 4.25
C LEU A 120 -5.44 -16.20 4.69
N ARG A 121 -5.84 -14.95 4.43
CA ARG A 121 -5.11 -13.77 4.91
C ARG A 121 -5.05 -13.74 6.44
N LYS A 122 -6.17 -14.01 7.11
CA LYS A 122 -6.24 -14.04 8.58
C LYS A 122 -5.40 -15.20 9.16
N LEU A 123 -5.39 -16.36 8.51
CA LEU A 123 -4.53 -17.47 8.91
C LEU A 123 -3.05 -17.08 8.81
N LYS A 124 -2.63 -16.45 7.70
CA LYS A 124 -1.26 -15.92 7.56
C LYS A 124 -0.95 -14.94 8.70
N GLU A 125 -1.79 -13.93 8.91
CA GLU A 125 -1.57 -12.87 9.91
C GLU A 125 -1.48 -13.41 11.35
N ASN A 126 -2.16 -14.52 11.64
CA ASN A 126 -2.18 -15.12 12.98
C ASN A 126 -1.07 -16.15 13.23
N PHE A 127 -0.61 -16.86 12.18
CA PHE A 127 0.27 -18.03 12.37
C PHE A 127 1.67 -17.86 11.76
N CYS A 128 1.83 -17.05 10.71
CA CYS A 128 3.14 -16.77 10.16
C CYS A 128 3.93 -15.88 11.13
N HIS A 129 5.17 -16.25 11.38
CA HIS A 129 6.08 -15.49 12.23
C HIS A 129 7.51 -15.59 11.70
N VAL A 130 8.32 -14.57 12.00
CA VAL A 130 9.75 -14.58 11.78
C VAL A 130 10.38 -14.43 13.16
N ASN A 131 10.72 -15.56 13.79
CA ASN A 131 11.47 -15.55 15.04
C ASN A 131 12.95 -15.50 14.70
N LEU A 132 13.57 -14.35 14.98
CA LEU A 132 15.01 -14.11 14.88
C LEU A 132 15.69 -14.43 16.21
#